data_AF-A0AAN4U046-F1
#
_entry.id   AF-A0AAN4U046-F1
#
_cell.length_a   1.000
_cell.length_b   1.000
_cell.length_c   1.000
_cell.angle_alpha   90.00
_cell.angle_beta   90.00
_cell.angle_gamma   90.00
#
_symmetry.space_group_name_H-M   'P 1'
#
loop_
_entity.id
_entity.type
_entity.pdbx_description
1 polymer ?
#
loop_
_entity_poly.entity_id
_entity_poly.type
_entity_poly.pdbx_seq_one_letter_code
_entity_poly.pdbx_strand_id
1 'polypeptide(L)'
;MRMVRPNTLTVEQTARLLHVPESFLPRLYERRLFPAPDADGCFDAGRVRVALRRLPWLRELGVPLCERELAGIDPRLRIPPYRGFTWSQRRYCRLWQCLDAAWAPAA
;
A
#
# COMPACT_ATOMS: atom_id res chain seq x y z
N MET A 1 -20.21 1.25 23.50
CA MET A 1 -18.94 0.75 24.08
C MET A 1 -18.23 -0.10 23.04
N ARG A 2 -17.07 0.33 22.55
CA ARG A 2 -16.33 -0.36 21.49
C ARG A 2 -15.50 -1.47 22.15
N MET A 3 -15.86 -2.74 21.94
CA MET A 3 -15.05 -3.88 22.38
C MET A 3 -13.72 -3.84 21.63
N VAL A 4 -12.66 -3.40 22.30
CA VAL A 4 -11.29 -3.53 21.78
C VAL A 4 -10.88 -4.97 22.02
N ARG A 5 -11.01 -5.83 21.01
CA ARG A 5 -10.39 -7.15 21.09
C ARG A 5 -8.87 -6.94 21.15
N PRO A 6 -8.17 -7.49 22.16
CA PRO A 6 -6.72 -7.41 22.17
C PRO A 6 -6.20 -8.09 20.89
N ASN A 7 -5.29 -7.40 20.19
CA ASN A 7 -4.61 -7.91 19.00
C ASN A 7 -5.34 -7.78 17.64
N THR A 8 -6.38 -6.96 17.52
CA THR A 8 -7.01 -6.61 16.23
C THR A 8 -6.74 -5.17 15.82
N LEU A 9 -6.48 -4.93 14.53
CA LEU A 9 -6.34 -3.62 13.91
C LEU A 9 -7.56 -3.32 13.04
N THR A 10 -8.07 -2.08 13.10
CA THR A 10 -9.10 -1.64 12.16
C THR A 10 -8.53 -1.43 10.75
N VAL A 11 -9.40 -1.32 9.75
CA VAL A 11 -9.04 -0.96 8.37
C VAL A 11 -8.24 0.35 8.35
N GLU A 12 -8.76 1.39 9.03
CA GLU A 12 -8.11 2.70 9.18
C GLU A 12 -6.70 2.59 9.80
N GLN A 13 -6.56 1.84 10.90
CA GLN A 13 -5.27 1.66 11.56
C GLN A 13 -4.26 0.94 10.66
N THR A 14 -4.73 -0.07 9.92
CA THR A 14 -3.92 -0.83 8.97
C THR A 14 -3.48 0.03 7.79
N ALA A 15 -4.38 0.84 7.23
CA ALA A 15 -4.08 1.77 6.15
C ALA A 15 -3.04 2.82 6.57
N ARG A 16 -3.18 3.37 7.79
CA ARG A 16 -2.19 4.30 8.38
C ARG A 16 -0.82 3.66 8.57
N LEU A 17 -0.77 2.41 9.04
CA LEU A 17 0.47 1.67 9.22
C LEU A 17 1.24 1.47 7.91
N LEU A 18 0.52 1.36 6.79
CA LEU A 18 1.07 1.20 5.46
C LEU A 18 1.24 2.53 4.71
N HIS A 19 0.82 3.66 5.29
CA HIS A 19 0.79 4.97 4.65
C HIS A 19 0.02 5.00 3.30
N VAL A 20 -1.10 4.27 3.23
CA VAL A 20 -1.97 4.16 2.05
C VAL A 20 -3.41 4.56 2.39
N PRO A 21 -4.26 4.90 1.40
CA PRO A 21 -5.70 5.02 1.63
C PRO A 21 -6.33 3.65 1.88
N GLU A 22 -7.43 3.61 2.64
CA GLU A 22 -8.17 2.37 2.96
C GLU A 22 -8.62 1.62 1.70
N SER A 23 -9.00 2.36 0.65
CA SER A 23 -9.41 1.82 -0.65
C SER A 23 -8.33 1.04 -1.38
N PHE A 24 -7.05 1.16 -0.98
CA PHE A 24 -5.95 0.41 -1.57
C PHE A 24 -5.70 -0.95 -0.90
N LEU A 25 -6.15 -1.14 0.34
CA LEU A 25 -5.98 -2.41 1.06
C LEU A 25 -6.55 -3.62 0.31
N PRO A 26 -7.72 -3.54 -0.36
CA PRO A 26 -8.23 -4.61 -1.21
C PRO A 26 -7.24 -5.15 -2.23
N ARG A 27 -6.56 -4.25 -2.92
CA ARG A 27 -5.60 -4.63 -3.96
C ARG A 27 -4.42 -5.41 -3.42
N LEU A 28 -4.02 -5.14 -2.16
CA LEU A 28 -2.91 -5.80 -1.50
C LEU A 28 -3.25 -7.24 -1.09
N TYR A 29 -4.43 -7.48 -0.52
CA TYR A 29 -4.82 -8.82 -0.12
C TYR A 29 -5.31 -9.69 -1.28
N GLU A 30 -5.94 -9.11 -2.31
CA GLU A 30 -6.27 -9.82 -3.56
C GLU A 30 -5.02 -10.40 -4.23
N ARG A 31 -3.90 -9.67 -4.16
CA ARG A 31 -2.59 -10.08 -4.69
C ARG A 31 -1.78 -10.92 -3.71
N ARG A 32 -2.35 -11.32 -2.56
CA ARG A 32 -1.71 -12.11 -1.50
C ARG A 32 -0.42 -11.49 -0.93
N LEU A 33 -0.24 -10.19 -1.12
CA LEU A 33 0.90 -9.42 -0.57
C LEU A 33 0.67 -9.08 0.90
N PHE A 34 -0.59 -8.96 1.31
CA PHE A 34 -1.02 -8.63 2.67
C PHE A 34 -2.15 -9.57 3.14
N PRO A 35 -2.31 -9.84 4.46
CA PRO A 35 -3.43 -10.63 4.96
C PRO A 35 -4.78 -9.99 4.61
N ALA A 36 -5.79 -10.82 4.36
CA ALA A 36 -7.17 -10.38 4.24
C ALA A 36 -7.75 -10.05 5.63
N PRO A 37 -8.72 -9.12 5.72
CA PRO A 37 -9.45 -8.89 6.95
C PRO A 37 -10.28 -10.13 7.34
N ASP A 38 -10.49 -10.32 8.65
CA ASP A 38 -11.40 -11.32 9.20
C ASP A 38 -12.87 -10.94 8.91
N ALA A 39 -13.82 -11.83 9.23
CA ALA A 39 -15.25 -11.64 8.95
C ALA A 39 -15.85 -10.34 9.51
N ASP A 40 -15.26 -9.82 10.59
CA ASP A 40 -15.65 -8.56 11.24
C ASP A 40 -15.03 -7.32 10.56
N GLY A 41 -14.34 -7.47 9.42
CA GLY A 41 -13.65 -6.39 8.71
C GLY A 41 -12.38 -5.87 9.40
N CYS A 42 -11.90 -6.56 10.44
CA CYS A 42 -10.69 -6.21 11.18
C CYS A 42 -9.50 -7.10 10.76
N PHE A 43 -8.28 -6.64 11.00
CA PHE A 43 -7.06 -7.37 10.72
C PHE A 43 -6.45 -7.95 12.00
N ASP A 44 -6.01 -9.20 11.97
CA ASP A 44 -5.18 -9.76 13.04
C ASP A 44 -3.79 -9.06 13.06
N ALA A 45 -3.44 -8.44 14.18
CA ALA A 45 -2.20 -7.69 14.31
C ALA A 45 -0.96 -8.59 14.21
N GLY A 46 -1.05 -9.85 14.61
CA GLY A 46 0.03 -10.83 14.47
C GLY A 46 0.33 -11.12 13.00
N ARG A 47 -0.71 -11.40 12.19
CA ARG A 47 -0.59 -11.61 10.74
C ARG A 47 -0.05 -10.38 10.03
N VAL A 48 -0.50 -9.19 10.42
CA VAL A 48 0.03 -7.92 9.89
C VAL A 48 1.52 -7.78 10.19
N ARG A 49 1.95 -8.05 11.43
CA ARG A 49 3.38 -7.98 11.80
C ARG A 49 4.21 -9.00 11.03
N VAL A 50 3.72 -10.22 10.83
CA VAL A 50 4.40 -11.24 10.02
C VAL A 50 4.54 -10.78 8.57
N ALA A 51 3.48 -10.22 7.97
CA ALA A 51 3.52 -9.71 6.60
C ALA A 51 4.56 -8.58 6.45
N LEU A 52 4.60 -7.64 7.41
CA LEU A 52 5.59 -6.55 7.42
C LEU A 52 7.02 -7.01 7.63
N ARG A 53 7.24 -8.12 8.36
CA ARG A 53 8.57 -8.73 8.49
C ARG A 53 8.99 -9.43 7.20
N ARG A 54 8.04 -10.09 6.52
CA ARG A 54 8.29 -10.79 5.25
C ARG A 54 8.54 -9.81 4.11
N LEU A 55 7.83 -8.69 4.07
CA LEU A 55 7.89 -7.68 3.01
C LEU A 55 8.08 -6.28 3.63
N PRO A 56 9.31 -5.90 4.02
CA PRO A 56 9.58 -4.61 4.67
C PRO A 56 9.16 -3.39 3.85
N TRP A 57 9.25 -3.50 2.52
CA TRP A 57 8.88 -2.45 1.57
C TRP A 57 7.39 -2.04 1.64
N LEU A 58 6.52 -2.86 2.27
CA LEU A 58 5.13 -2.48 2.51
C LEU A 58 4.99 -1.22 3.36
N ARG A 59 5.98 -0.90 4.21
CA ARG A 59 6.02 0.35 4.98
C ARG A 59 6.40 1.56 4.14
N GLU A 60 6.99 1.33 2.98
CA GLU A 60 7.48 2.36 2.07
C GLU A 60 6.46 2.69 0.98
N LEU A 61 5.26 2.09 1.02
CA LEU A 61 4.18 2.35 0.06
C LEU A 61 3.81 3.84 -0.04
N GLY A 62 3.93 4.57 1.07
CA GLY A 62 3.70 6.02 1.12
C GLY A 62 4.86 6.89 0.64
N VAL A 63 6.04 6.32 0.40
CA VAL A 63 7.25 7.07 0.02
C VAL A 63 7.11 7.58 -1.42
N PRO A 64 7.33 8.88 -1.66
CA PRO A 64 7.36 9.43 -3.01
C PRO A 64 8.65 8.99 -3.72
N LEU A 65 8.50 8.33 -4.87
CA LEU A 65 9.60 7.85 -5.70
C LEU A 65 9.58 8.55 -7.06
N CYS A 66 10.76 8.80 -7.62
CA CYS A 66 10.90 9.25 -9.01
C CYS A 66 10.91 8.07 -10.00
N GLU A 67 10.79 8.36 -11.29
CA GLU A 67 10.83 7.34 -12.37
C GLU A 67 12.06 6.42 -12.27
N ARG A 68 13.22 6.97 -11.92
CA ARG A 68 14.46 6.19 -11.77
C ARG A 68 14.38 5.18 -10.63
N GLU A 69 13.83 5.59 -9.49
CA GLU A 69 13.67 4.72 -8.32
C GLU A 69 12.59 3.66 -8.56
N LEU A 70 11.49 4.04 -9.21
CA LEU A 70 10.44 3.11 -9.62
C LEU A 70 10.98 2.04 -10.58
N ALA A 71 11.79 2.44 -11.56
CA ALA A 71 12.42 1.50 -12.50
C ALA A 71 13.37 0.51 -11.80
N GLY A 72 13.96 0.89 -10.65
CA GLY A 72 14.77 0.00 -9.82
C GLY A 72 13.96 -1.05 -9.07
N ILE A 73 12.66 -0.81 -8.84
CA ILE A 73 11.73 -1.78 -8.23
C ILE A 73 11.16 -2.70 -9.29
N ASP A 74 10.55 -2.12 -10.33
CA ASP A 74 10.03 -2.84 -11.48
C ASP A 74 10.09 -1.92 -12.71
N PRO A 75 10.80 -2.30 -13.78
CA PRO A 75 10.96 -1.47 -14.97
C PRO A 75 9.65 -1.20 -15.73
N ARG A 76 8.57 -1.93 -15.43
CA ARG A 76 7.23 -1.72 -16.00
C ARG A 76 6.43 -0.65 -15.28
N LEU A 77 6.81 -0.29 -14.05
CA LEU A 77 6.14 0.78 -13.31
C LEU A 77 6.50 2.14 -13.91
N ARG A 78 5.48 2.98 -14.05
CA ARG A 78 5.59 4.36 -14.51
C ARG A 78 4.76 5.26 -13.62
N ILE A 79 5.14 6.53 -13.53
CA ILE A 79 4.30 7.51 -12.84
C ILE A 79 3.09 7.82 -13.72
N PRO A 80 1.85 7.64 -13.22
CA PRO A 80 0.66 7.92 -13.99
C PRO A 80 0.57 9.41 -14.37
N PRO A 81 0.15 9.77 -15.60
CA PRO A 81 0.18 11.15 -16.09
C PRO A 81 -0.66 12.15 -15.28
N TYR A 82 -1.66 11.68 -14.53
CA TYR A 82 -2.54 12.51 -13.70
C TYR A 82 -2.26 12.39 -12.19
N ARG A 83 -1.17 11.70 -11.78
CA ARG A 83 -0.81 11.53 -10.37
C ARG A 83 0.62 12.02 -10.08
N GLY A 84 0.88 12.26 -8.80
CA GLY A 84 2.18 12.73 -8.32
C GLY A 84 2.34 14.24 -8.31
N PHE A 85 3.57 14.69 -8.08
CA PHE A 85 3.95 16.11 -8.05
C PHE A 85 5.36 16.28 -8.65
N THR A 86 5.69 17.50 -9.04
CA THR A 86 7.01 17.83 -9.58
C THR A 86 7.83 18.58 -8.54
N TRP A 87 9.06 18.13 -8.29
CA TRP A 87 10.04 18.81 -7.44
C TRP A 87 11.41 18.75 -8.12
N SER A 88 12.08 19.90 -8.27
CA SER A 88 13.43 19.99 -8.83
C SER A 88 13.50 19.37 -10.23
N GLN A 89 12.53 19.77 -11.08
CA GLN A 89 12.36 19.28 -12.46
C GLN A 89 12.16 17.76 -12.59
N ARG A 90 11.93 17.04 -11.48
CA ARG A 90 11.65 15.60 -11.47
C ARG A 90 10.25 15.34 -10.98
N ARG A 91 9.62 14.33 -11.57
CA ARG A 91 8.29 13.87 -11.17
C ARG A 91 8.42 12.81 -10.08
N TYR A 92 7.63 12.96 -9.03
CA TYR A 92 7.54 12.02 -7.91
C TYR A 92 6.10 11.55 -7.73
N CYS A 93 5.93 10.30 -7.35
CA CYS A 93 4.63 9.74 -7.02
C CYS A 93 4.79 8.68 -5.93
N ARG A 94 3.79 8.55 -5.04
CA ARG A 94 3.87 7.56 -3.97
C ARG A 94 3.81 6.17 -4.58
N LEU A 95 4.59 5.23 -4.06
CA LEU A 95 4.66 3.88 -4.58
C LEU A 95 3.27 3.23 -4.71
N TRP A 96 2.40 3.38 -3.71
CA TRP A 96 1.04 2.85 -3.79
C TRP A 96 0.23 3.41 -4.96
N GLN A 97 0.44 4.68 -5.34
CA GLN A 97 -0.29 5.29 -6.47
C GLN A 97 0.17 4.74 -7.81
N CYS A 98 1.47 4.46 -7.95
CA CYS A 98 2.05 3.80 -9.11
C CYS A 98 1.56 2.36 -9.22
N LEU A 99 1.55 1.62 -8.11
CA LEU A 99 1.02 0.26 -8.05
C LEU A 99 -0.48 0.23 -8.35
N ASP A 100 -1.27 1.13 -7.77
CA ASP A 100 -2.72 1.23 -8.01
C ASP A 100 -3.05 1.42 -9.49
N ALA A 101 -2.29 2.27 -10.18
CA ALA A 101 -2.45 2.49 -11.61
C ALA A 101 -1.97 1.29 -12.45
N ALA A 102 -0.84 0.68 -12.11
CA ALA A 102 -0.33 -0.51 -12.80
C ALA A 102 -1.22 -1.75 -12.60
N TRP A 103 -1.95 -1.79 -11.49
CA TRP A 103 -2.85 -2.87 -11.11
C TRP A 103 -4.30 -2.63 -11.49
N ALA A 104 -4.65 -1.41 -11.92
CA ALA A 104 -5.94 -1.15 -12.49
C ALA A 104 -6.11 -2.02 -13.74
N PRO A 105 -7.29 -2.62 -13.95
CA PRO A 105 -7.56 -3.30 -15.22
C PRO A 105 -7.32 -2.31 -16.36
N ALA A 106 -6.61 -2.75 -17.41
CA ALA A 106 -6.52 -1.98 -18.63
C ALA A 106 -7.97 -1.77 -19.12
N ALA A 107 -8.40 -0.51 -19.17
CA ALA A 107 -9.68 -0.14 -19.74
C ALA A 107 -9.70 -0.44 -21.24
#